data_AF-X1FYK1-F1
#
_entry.id   AF-X1FYK1-F1
#
_cell.length_a   1.000
_cell.length_b   1.000
_cell.length_c   1.000
_cell.angle_alpha   90.00
_cell.angle_beta   90.00
_cell.angle_gamma   90.00
#
_symmetry.space_group_name_H-M   'P 1'
#
loop_
_entity.id
_entity.type
_entity.pdbx_description
1 polymer ?
#
loop_
_entity_poly.entity_id
_entity_poly.type
_entity_poly.pdbx_seq_one_letter_code
_entity_poly.pdbx_strand_id
1 'polypeptide(L)'
;MIMWSIYITDEVNDQVHKFDHDLKYIISVGRTGTSEGEFIAPRGITVWRKYGQIFLAEKEGGQYLWIAADGFVVGCFPDKFSHIRPGTTLAIYTTQDAKIYITIYNQLGEKVRDLIEGLRLQPGEFLVVWNGLDNNNMLVPPGDY
;
A
#
# COMPACT_ATOMS: atom_id res chain seq x y z
N MET A 1 -12.08 18.38 -1.07
CA MET A 1 -12.73 17.89 0.15
C MET A 1 -11.65 17.28 1.02
N ILE A 2 -11.56 17.61 2.30
CA ILE A 2 -10.55 17.05 3.21
C ILE A 2 -11.12 15.73 3.75
N MET A 3 -10.60 14.60 3.29
CA MET A 3 -10.98 13.27 3.77
C MET A 3 -10.04 12.86 4.88
N TRP A 4 -10.46 13.06 6.12
CA TRP A 4 -9.77 12.54 7.30
C TRP A 4 -10.22 11.10 7.56
N SER A 5 -9.32 10.27 8.09
CA SER A 5 -9.62 8.90 8.49
C SER A 5 -9.75 8.79 10.01
N ILE A 6 -10.54 7.83 10.46
CA ILE A 6 -10.70 7.49 11.88
C ILE A 6 -9.94 6.19 12.14
N TYR A 7 -9.13 6.17 13.20
CA TYR A 7 -8.39 4.99 13.62
C TYR A 7 -8.85 4.53 15.00
N ILE A 8 -9.03 3.22 15.17
CA ILE A 8 -9.50 2.61 16.41
C ILE A 8 -8.55 1.45 16.76
N THR A 9 -8.05 1.42 17.98
CA THR A 9 -7.32 0.29 18.54
C THR A 9 -8.30 -0.74 19.10
N ASP A 10 -8.12 -1.98 18.72
CA ASP A 10 -8.86 -3.13 19.22
C ASP A 10 -7.92 -3.97 20.09
N GLU A 11 -8.00 -3.76 21.40
CA GLU A 11 -7.16 -4.44 22.40
C GLU A 11 -7.38 -5.96 22.40
N VAL A 12 -8.58 -6.42 22.07
CA VAL A 12 -8.95 -7.85 22.19
C VAL A 12 -8.44 -8.64 21.00
N ASN A 13 -8.47 -8.05 19.80
CA ASN A 13 -8.04 -8.71 18.57
C ASN A 13 -6.61 -8.34 18.15
N ASP A 14 -5.91 -7.53 18.94
CA ASP A 14 -4.57 -7.03 18.64
C ASP A 14 -4.49 -6.36 17.26
N GLN A 15 -5.43 -5.44 17.01
CA GLN A 15 -5.62 -4.80 15.71
C GLN A 15 -5.79 -3.29 15.81
N VAL A 16 -5.50 -2.62 14.70
CA VAL A 16 -5.89 -1.23 14.44
C VAL A 16 -6.79 -1.21 13.21
N HIS A 17 -7.97 -0.62 13.38
CA HIS A 17 -8.97 -0.45 12.33
C HIS A 17 -8.91 0.97 11.77
N LYS A 18 -9.03 1.09 10.45
CA LYS A 18 -9.16 2.36 9.73
C LYS A 18 -10.55 2.47 9.11
N PHE A 19 -11.19 3.60 9.33
CA PHE A 19 -12.48 3.98 8.75
C PHE A 19 -12.36 5.30 7.98
N ASP A 20 -13.25 5.51 7.01
CA ASP A 20 -13.44 6.82 6.40
C ASP A 20 -14.19 7.78 7.35
N HIS A 21 -14.37 9.03 6.93
CA HIS A 21 -15.07 10.05 7.72
C HIS A 21 -16.56 9.75 7.93
N ASP A 22 -17.14 8.84 7.14
CA ASP A 22 -18.53 8.38 7.25
C ASP A 22 -18.64 7.09 8.08
N LEU A 23 -17.57 6.71 8.80
CA LEU A 23 -17.47 5.47 9.60
C LEU A 23 -17.60 4.19 8.76
N LYS A 24 -17.34 4.23 7.45
CA LYS A 24 -17.25 3.02 6.64
C LYS A 24 -15.89 2.38 6.84
N TYR A 25 -15.92 1.07 7.06
CA TYR A 25 -14.71 0.27 7.25
C TYR A 25 -13.85 0.28 5.98
N ILE A 26 -12.54 0.53 6.14
CA ILE A 26 -11.56 0.48 5.05
C ILE A 26 -10.68 -0.77 5.21
N ILE A 27 -9.98 -0.89 6.35
CA ILE A 27 -9.01 -1.96 6.58
C ILE A 27 -8.71 -2.14 8.07
N SER A 28 -8.28 -3.35 8.43
CA SER A 28 -7.66 -3.69 9.71
C SER A 28 -6.22 -4.13 9.49
N VAL A 29 -5.31 -3.70 10.34
CA VAL A 29 -3.91 -4.15 10.36
C VAL A 29 -3.62 -4.65 11.75
N GLY A 30 -2.82 -5.71 11.87
CA GLY A 30 -2.44 -6.28 13.15
C GLY A 30 -2.91 -7.72 13.36
N ARG A 31 -2.14 -8.38 14.22
CA ARG A 31 -2.44 -9.67 14.87
C ARG A 31 -1.56 -9.75 16.12
N THR A 32 -1.87 -10.67 17.02
CA THR A 32 -1.04 -10.94 18.20
C THR A 32 0.40 -11.26 17.83
N GLY A 33 1.37 -10.52 18.38
CA GLY A 33 2.79 -10.77 18.17
C GLY A 33 3.67 -9.57 18.48
N THR A 34 4.98 -9.72 18.25
CA THR A 34 6.00 -8.68 18.56
C THR A 34 6.80 -8.25 17.34
N SER A 35 6.46 -8.75 16.15
CA SER A 35 7.09 -8.34 14.89
C SER A 35 6.51 -7.02 14.38
N GLU A 36 7.12 -6.44 13.34
CA GLU A 36 6.61 -5.22 12.72
C GLU A 36 5.15 -5.39 12.23
N GLY A 37 4.26 -4.53 12.73
CA GLY A 37 2.83 -4.59 12.40
C GLY A 37 2.03 -5.64 13.17
N GLU A 38 2.63 -6.33 14.15
CA GLU A 38 1.95 -7.18 15.13
C GLU A 38 1.84 -6.44 16.46
N PHE A 39 0.77 -6.67 17.23
CA PHE A 39 0.47 -5.91 18.46
C PHE A 39 0.21 -6.83 19.65
N ILE A 40 0.39 -6.29 20.86
CA ILE A 40 -0.04 -6.91 22.12
C ILE A 40 -0.86 -5.90 22.92
N ALA A 41 -2.18 -6.06 22.90
CA ALA A 41 -3.14 -5.22 23.59
C ALA A 41 -2.93 -3.73 23.27
N PRO A 42 -3.14 -3.29 22.01
CA PRO A 42 -3.00 -1.88 21.61
C PRO A 42 -4.03 -1.00 22.34
N ARG A 43 -3.58 0.11 22.94
CA ARG A 43 -4.44 0.96 23.81
C ARG A 43 -4.44 2.44 23.44
N GLY A 44 -3.26 2.98 23.12
CA GLY A 44 -3.11 4.39 22.78
C GLY A 44 -2.70 4.54 21.32
N ILE A 45 -3.28 5.52 20.62
CA ILE A 45 -2.93 5.82 19.24
C ILE A 45 -2.84 7.34 19.03
N THR A 46 -1.81 7.77 18.31
CA THR A 46 -1.75 9.13 17.77
C THR A 46 -1.26 9.11 16.33
N VAL A 47 -1.82 10.00 15.51
CA VAL A 47 -1.56 10.08 14.08
C VAL A 47 -0.89 11.41 13.77
N TRP A 48 0.33 11.35 13.23
CA TRP A 48 1.01 12.54 12.76
C TRP A 48 0.49 12.96 11.39
N ARG A 49 -0.17 14.12 11.37
CA ARG A 49 -0.98 14.63 10.25
C ARG A 49 -0.28 14.75 8.90
N LYS A 50 1.03 14.97 8.86
CA LYS A 50 1.69 15.34 7.60
C LYS A 50 1.96 14.14 6.69
N TYR A 51 2.06 12.92 7.25
CA TYR A 51 2.48 11.72 6.51
C TYR A 51 1.78 10.42 6.95
N GLY A 52 0.76 10.49 7.82
CA GLY A 52 0.02 9.30 8.26
C GLY A 52 0.78 8.39 9.22
N GLN A 53 1.85 8.88 9.85
CA GLN A 53 2.63 8.09 10.81
C GLN A 53 1.80 7.84 12.07
N ILE A 54 1.79 6.60 12.53
CA ILE A 54 1.04 6.19 13.72
C ILE A 54 2.02 5.81 14.81
N PHE A 55 1.84 6.42 15.98
CA PHE A 55 2.47 5.95 17.20
C PHE A 55 1.42 5.18 17.98
N LEU A 56 1.74 3.94 18.32
CA LEU A 56 0.86 3.04 19.03
C LEU A 56 1.51 2.67 20.37
N ALA A 57 0.78 2.92 21.45
CA ALA A 57 1.14 2.47 22.78
C ALA A 57 0.43 1.14 23.06
N GLU A 58 1.21 0.13 23.39
CA GLU A 58 0.76 -1.22 23.65
C GLU A 58 1.26 -1.71 25.02
N LYS A 59 0.80 -2.88 25.46
CA LYS A 59 1.09 -3.35 26.82
C LYS A 59 2.59 -3.59 27.05
N GLU A 60 3.28 -4.13 26.05
CA GLU A 60 4.69 -4.54 26.16
C GLU A 60 5.67 -3.46 25.64
N GLY A 61 5.18 -2.28 25.25
CA GLY A 61 6.01 -1.20 24.72
C GLY A 61 5.26 -0.17 23.88
N GLY A 62 5.98 0.54 23.02
CA GLY A 62 5.39 1.43 22.02
C GLY A 62 5.98 1.14 20.66
N GLN A 63 5.13 1.04 19.64
CA GLN A 63 5.55 0.88 18.25
C GLN A 63 5.35 2.17 17.46
N TYR A 64 6.31 2.44 16.58
CA TYR A 64 6.20 3.45 15.54
C TYR A 64 5.93 2.74 14.22
N LEU A 65 4.82 3.07 13.56
CA LEU A 65 4.35 2.37 12.38
C LEU A 65 3.92 3.35 11.30
N TRP A 66 4.11 2.93 10.05
CA TRP A 66 3.43 3.49 8.90
C TRP A 66 2.22 2.61 8.56
N ILE A 67 1.16 2.67 9.38
CA ILE A 67 -0.07 1.96 9.01
C ILE A 67 -0.79 2.78 7.95
N ALA A 68 -1.05 2.13 6.81
CA ALA A 68 -1.85 2.68 5.71
C ALA A 68 -1.28 3.99 5.14
N ALA A 69 -0.03 3.91 4.67
CA ALA A 69 0.39 4.71 3.52
C ALA A 69 -0.73 4.68 2.45
N ASP A 70 -0.87 5.77 1.70
CA ASP A 70 -2.02 6.08 0.85
C ASP A 70 -2.55 4.92 -0.02
N GLY A 71 -1.71 3.91 -0.29
CA GLY A 71 -2.12 2.57 -0.70
C GLY A 71 -1.04 1.51 -0.48
N PHE A 72 -1.32 0.28 -0.89
CA PHE A 72 -0.37 -0.83 -0.96
C PHE A 72 -0.57 -1.65 -2.25
N VAL A 73 0.47 -2.37 -2.66
CA VAL A 73 0.38 -3.32 -3.79
C VAL A 73 -0.21 -4.63 -3.26
N VAL A 74 -1.34 -5.05 -3.85
CA VAL A 74 -1.98 -6.33 -3.56
C VAL A 74 -1.24 -7.48 -4.24
N GLY A 75 -0.79 -7.26 -5.48
CA GLY A 75 0.01 -8.23 -6.23
C GLY A 75 0.19 -7.87 -7.69
N CYS A 76 0.97 -8.67 -8.40
CA CYS A 76 1.22 -8.55 -9.84
C CYS A 76 0.89 -9.87 -10.53
N PHE A 77 0.16 -9.80 -11.66
CA PHE A 77 -0.34 -10.99 -12.36
C PHE A 77 -0.12 -10.89 -13.88
N PRO A 78 0.76 -11.72 -14.48
CA PRO A 78 1.68 -12.65 -13.81
C PRO A 78 2.79 -11.91 -13.04
N ASP A 79 3.38 -12.59 -12.06
CA ASP A 79 4.54 -12.11 -11.29
C ASP A 79 5.87 -12.27 -12.06
N LYS A 80 5.91 -13.20 -13.04
CA LYS A 80 7.06 -13.40 -13.93
C LYS A 80 6.69 -13.26 -15.39
N PHE A 81 7.52 -12.52 -16.13
CA PHE A 81 7.28 -12.29 -17.55
C PHE A 81 7.91 -13.36 -18.42
N SER A 82 7.31 -13.58 -19.59
CA SER A 82 7.88 -14.39 -20.65
C SER A 82 7.72 -13.68 -21.98
N HIS A 83 8.49 -14.08 -22.99
CA HIS A 83 8.32 -13.58 -24.36
C HIS A 83 6.90 -13.80 -24.92
N ILE A 84 6.18 -14.80 -24.39
CA ILE A 84 4.84 -15.19 -24.86
C ILE A 84 3.75 -14.41 -24.12
N ARG A 85 4.04 -13.94 -22.90
CA ARG A 85 3.16 -13.13 -22.06
C ARG A 85 3.94 -11.97 -21.46
N PRO A 86 4.21 -10.93 -22.27
CA PRO A 86 4.87 -9.73 -21.76
C PRO A 86 3.91 -8.92 -20.88
N GLY A 87 4.47 -8.28 -19.86
CA GLY A 87 3.73 -7.37 -18.99
C GLY A 87 3.00 -8.05 -17.83
N THR A 88 2.28 -7.24 -17.08
CA THR A 88 1.56 -7.65 -15.86
C THR A 88 0.40 -6.73 -15.54
N THR A 89 -0.53 -7.25 -14.75
CA THR A 89 -1.55 -6.45 -14.09
C THR A 89 -1.14 -6.26 -12.63
N LEU A 90 -0.88 -5.01 -12.23
CA LEU A 90 -0.67 -4.61 -10.85
C LEU A 90 -2.04 -4.38 -10.22
N ALA A 91 -2.36 -5.14 -9.18
CA ALA A 91 -3.47 -4.85 -8.29
C ALA A 91 -2.96 -3.96 -7.15
N ILE A 92 -3.56 -2.78 -7.01
CA ILE A 92 -3.22 -1.80 -5.97
C ILE A 92 -4.47 -1.47 -5.16
N TYR A 93 -4.31 -1.26 -3.86
CA TYR A 93 -5.38 -0.84 -2.99
C TYR A 93 -5.02 0.50 -2.35
N THR A 94 -5.82 1.54 -2.57
CA THR A 94 -5.67 2.83 -1.90
C THR A 94 -6.58 2.91 -0.69
N THR A 95 -6.05 3.44 0.41
CA THR A 95 -6.79 3.55 1.68
C THR A 95 -7.32 4.96 1.93
N GLN A 96 -7.04 5.90 1.02
CA GLN A 96 -7.55 7.26 1.01
C GLN A 96 -7.42 7.87 -0.39
N ASP A 97 -7.93 9.09 -0.56
CA ASP A 97 -7.66 9.91 -1.73
C ASP A 97 -6.14 10.07 -1.94
N ALA A 98 -5.62 9.48 -3.01
CA ALA A 98 -4.20 9.39 -3.26
C ALA A 98 -3.86 9.82 -4.69
N LYS A 99 -2.67 10.41 -4.85
CA LYS A 99 -2.07 10.58 -6.17
C LYS A 99 -0.97 9.52 -6.32
N ILE A 100 -1.17 8.59 -7.23
CA ILE A 100 -0.26 7.46 -7.44
C ILE A 100 0.73 7.73 -8.57
N TYR A 101 1.94 7.27 -8.34
CA TYR A 101 3.03 7.25 -9.31
C TYR A 101 3.52 5.81 -9.37
N ILE A 102 3.63 5.26 -10.57
CA ILE A 102 4.12 3.89 -10.78
C ILE A 102 5.31 3.98 -11.72
N THR A 103 6.47 3.65 -11.19
CA THR A 103 7.72 3.55 -11.95
C THR A 103 8.20 2.10 -11.87
N ILE A 104 8.55 1.56 -13.02
CA ILE A 104 9.01 0.19 -13.20
C ILE A 104 10.53 0.21 -13.25
N TYR A 105 11.16 -0.69 -12.50
CA TYR A 105 12.60 -0.88 -12.47
C TYR A 105 12.92 -2.29 -12.98
N ASN A 106 14.19 -2.58 -13.24
CA ASN A 106 14.64 -3.96 -13.45
C ASN A 106 15.34 -4.49 -12.19
N GLN A 107 15.76 -5.75 -12.18
CA GLN A 107 16.53 -6.35 -11.07
C GLN A 107 17.84 -5.61 -10.73
N LEU A 108 18.38 -4.79 -11.64
CA LEU A 108 19.57 -3.97 -11.40
C LEU A 108 19.24 -2.61 -10.76
N GLY A 109 17.96 -2.31 -10.53
CA GLY A 109 17.49 -1.03 -10.02
C GLY A 109 17.47 0.08 -11.08
N GLU A 110 17.62 -0.26 -12.36
CA GLU A 110 17.56 0.70 -13.45
C GLU A 110 16.11 1.00 -13.82
N LYS A 111 15.78 2.28 -14.04
CA LYS A 111 14.43 2.68 -14.41
C LYS A 111 14.11 2.23 -15.84
N VAL A 112 13.00 1.50 -15.98
CA VAL A 112 12.49 0.99 -17.26
C VAL A 112 11.40 1.89 -17.83
N ARG A 113 10.44 2.29 -16.99
CA ARG A 113 9.26 3.05 -17.42
C ARG A 113 8.59 3.81 -16.30
N ASP A 114 8.12 5.01 -16.60
CA ASP A 114 7.13 5.69 -15.79
C ASP A 114 5.74 5.29 -16.34
N LEU A 115 5.06 4.37 -15.66
CA LEU A 115 3.80 3.77 -16.11
C LEU A 115 2.61 4.68 -15.81
N ILE A 116 2.60 5.28 -14.61
CA ILE A 116 1.60 6.24 -14.18
C ILE A 116 2.31 7.44 -13.58
N GLU A 117 1.98 8.63 -14.09
CA GLU A 117 2.50 9.90 -13.59
C GLU A 117 1.40 10.73 -12.94
N GLY A 118 1.00 10.32 -11.74
CA GLY A 118 0.14 11.14 -10.91
C GLY A 118 -1.36 10.97 -11.14
N LEU A 119 -1.81 9.73 -11.34
CA LEU A 119 -3.25 9.42 -11.39
C LEU A 119 -3.85 9.60 -9.99
N ARG A 120 -4.98 10.30 -9.90
CA ARG A 120 -5.70 10.46 -8.64
C ARG A 120 -6.71 9.32 -8.47
N LEU A 121 -6.60 8.57 -7.37
CA LEU A 121 -7.49 7.47 -7.03
C LEU A 121 -8.24 7.79 -5.73
N GLN A 122 -9.50 7.35 -5.68
CA GLN A 122 -10.30 7.28 -4.46
C GLN A 122 -9.89 6.03 -3.66
N PRO A 123 -10.34 5.83 -2.41
CA PRO A 123 -10.13 4.56 -1.70
C PRO A 123 -10.72 3.37 -2.47
N GLY A 124 -10.01 2.24 -2.49
CA GLY A 124 -10.48 1.00 -3.11
C GLY A 124 -9.40 0.23 -3.87
N GLU A 125 -9.81 -0.87 -4.51
CA GLU A 125 -8.94 -1.69 -5.36
C GLU A 125 -8.95 -1.19 -6.81
N PHE A 126 -7.76 -1.11 -7.41
CA PHE A 126 -7.57 -0.69 -8.80
C PHE A 126 -6.59 -1.64 -9.50
N LEU A 127 -6.85 -1.89 -10.79
CA LEU A 127 -5.99 -2.68 -11.65
C LEU A 127 -5.26 -1.78 -12.63
N VAL A 128 -3.95 -1.90 -12.68
CA VAL A 128 -3.09 -1.19 -13.63
C VAL A 128 -2.39 -2.20 -14.51
N VAL A 129 -2.55 -2.08 -15.83
CA VAL A 129 -1.92 -2.98 -16.78
C VAL A 129 -0.64 -2.34 -17.33
N TRP A 130 0.48 -3.03 -17.19
CA TRP A 130 1.68 -2.78 -17.96
C TRP A 130 1.83 -3.83 -19.06
N ASN A 131 2.15 -3.38 -20.26
CA ASN A 131 2.28 -4.21 -21.46
C ASN A 131 3.72 -4.73 -21.71
N GLY A 132 4.65 -4.53 -20.78
CA GLY A 132 6.04 -4.95 -20.93
C GLY A 132 6.88 -4.05 -21.84
N LEU A 133 6.42 -2.84 -22.15
CA LEU A 133 7.19 -1.88 -22.96
C LEU A 133 7.94 -0.88 -22.07
N ASP A 134 9.15 -0.50 -22.47
CA ASP A 134 9.93 0.60 -21.89
C ASP A 134 9.41 1.99 -22.34
N ASN A 135 10.11 3.06 -21.95
CA ASN A 135 9.78 4.44 -22.36
C ASN A 135 9.98 4.72 -23.86
N ASN A 136 10.74 3.89 -24.58
CA ASN A 136 10.93 3.99 -26.03
C ASN A 136 9.93 3.13 -26.82
N ASN A 137 8.92 2.56 -26.15
CA ASN A 137 7.96 1.59 -26.69
C ASN A 137 8.59 0.30 -27.21
N MET A 138 9.74 -0.10 -26.65
CA MET A 138 10.41 -1.35 -26.96
C MET A 138 10.06 -2.41 -25.91
N LEU A 139 9.87 -3.65 -26.36
CA LEU A 139 9.59 -4.78 -25.46
C LEU A 139 10.81 -5.08 -24.59
N VAL A 140 10.61 -5.15 -23.28
CA VAL A 140 11.69 -5.49 -22.34
C VAL A 140 11.95 -7.00 -22.35
N PRO A 141 13.17 -7.45 -22.00
CA PRO A 141 13.48 -8.87 -21.85
C PRO A 141 12.58 -9.56 -20.80
N PRO A 142 12.39 -10.89 -20.85
CA PRO A 142 11.77 -11.63 -19.75
C PRO A 142 12.60 -11.50 -18.48
N GLY A 143 11.94 -11.46 -17.32
CA GLY A 143 12.60 -11.34 -16.03
C GLY A 143 11.67 -10.78 -14.96
N ASP A 144 12.26 -10.41 -13.83
CA ASP A 144 11.58 -9.70 -12.73
C ASP A 144 11.86 -8.19 -12.85
N TYR A 145 10.85 -7.38 -12.50
CA TYR A 145 10.83 -5.92 -12.66
C TYR A 145 10.05 -5.27 -11.52
#